data_AF-A0ABD3LNG7-F1
#
_entry.id   AF-A0ABD3LNG7-F1
#
_cell.length_a   1.000
_cell.length_b   1.000
_cell.length_c   1.000
_cell.angle_alpha   90.00
_cell.angle_beta   90.00
_cell.angle_gamma   90.00
#
_symmetry.space_group_name_H-M   'P 1'
#
loop_
_entity.id
_entity.type
_entity.pdbx_description
1 polymer ?
#
loop_
_entity_poly.entity_id
_entity_poly.type
_entity_poly.pdbx_seq_one_letter_code
_entity_poly.pdbx_strand_id
1 'polypeptide(L)'
;WDITEIDKLPPTIRDSYMALYNTTNDIGYWTMREIVINTIPYMQKVWADECKVYIKEVHWYNKGIKLTLKEYMDNAVDSIEGLIMLLGSYFLTTDKLMEEGLDY
;
A
#
# COMPACT_ATOMS: atom_id res chain seq x y z
N TRP A 1 -6.48 5.00 -7.64
CA TRP A 1 -7.51 4.84 -6.61
C TRP A 1 -8.86 5.12 -7.23
N ASP A 2 -9.23 4.28 -8.19
CA ASP A 2 -10.42 4.45 -9.03
C ASP A 2 -11.04 3.08 -9.22
N ILE A 3 -12.32 2.95 -8.89
CA ILE A 3 -13.09 1.71 -8.94
C ILE A 3 -14.12 1.73 -10.08
N THR A 4 -14.13 2.75 -10.94
CA THR A 4 -15.09 2.87 -12.04
C THR A 4 -15.06 1.71 -13.01
N GLU A 5 -13.90 1.08 -13.19
CA GLU A 5 -13.71 -0.08 -14.08
C GLU A 5 -13.46 -1.39 -13.32
N ILE A 6 -13.77 -1.45 -12.02
CA ILE A 6 -13.44 -2.60 -11.17
C ILE A 6 -14.10 -3.91 -11.63
N ASP A 7 -15.27 -3.81 -12.26
CA ASP A 7 -16.01 -4.95 -12.80
C ASP A 7 -15.33 -5.64 -13.99
N LYS A 8 -14.30 -5.02 -14.58
CA LYS A 8 -13.48 -5.65 -15.62
C LYS A 8 -12.44 -6.64 -15.06
N LEU A 9 -12.18 -6.62 -13.75
CA LEU A 9 -11.21 -7.50 -13.12
C LEU A 9 -11.79 -8.91 -12.89
N PRO A 10 -10.95 -9.96 -12.88
CA PRO A 10 -11.35 -11.28 -12.44
C PRO A 10 -11.96 -11.22 -11.02
N PRO A 11 -13.00 -12.02 -10.72
CA PRO A 11 -13.75 -11.90 -9.46
C PRO A 11 -12.88 -11.89 -8.20
N THR A 12 -11.89 -12.79 -8.09
CA THR A 12 -10.99 -12.83 -6.93
C THR A 12 -10.14 -11.57 -6.79
N ILE A 13 -9.63 -11.02 -7.89
CA ILE A 13 -8.80 -9.80 -7.86
C ILE A 13 -9.68 -8.59 -7.54
N ARG A 14 -10.87 -8.53 -8.14
CA ARG A 14 -11.87 -7.50 -7.84
C ARG A 14 -12.20 -7.46 -6.36
N ASP A 15 -12.53 -8.62 -5.78
CA ASP A 15 -12.97 -8.71 -4.39
C ASP A 15 -11.82 -8.33 -3.42
N SER A 16 -10.59 -8.76 -3.71
CA SER A 16 -9.39 -8.35 -2.95
C SER A 16 -9.11 -6.85 -3.06
N TYR A 17 -9.20 -6.27 -4.26
CA TYR A 17 -8.99 -4.83 -4.44
C TYR A 17 -10.08 -4.02 -3.72
N MET A 18 -11.34 -4.47 -3.77
CA MET A 18 -12.43 -3.82 -3.06
C MET A 18 -12.22 -3.87 -1.54
N ALA A 19 -11.75 -4.98 -0.99
CA ALA A 19 -11.39 -5.07 0.42
C ALA A 19 -10.27 -4.09 0.80
N LEU A 20 -9.23 -4.00 -0.03
CA LEU A 20 -8.12 -3.04 0.14
C LEU A 20 -8.62 -1.59 0.09
N TYR A 21 -9.41 -1.25 -0.93
CA TYR A 21 -9.95 0.09 -1.15
C TYR A 21 -10.83 0.52 0.02
N ASN A 22 -11.79 -0.32 0.42
CA ASN A 22 -12.71 -0.01 1.51
C ASN A 22 -11.98 0.14 2.84
N THR A 23 -11.13 -0.83 3.20
CA THR A 23 -10.38 -0.78 4.48
C THR A 23 -9.50 0.46 4.58
N THR A 24 -8.82 0.83 3.50
CA THR A 24 -7.96 2.02 3.47
C THR A 24 -8.77 3.31 3.60
N ASN A 25 -9.91 3.41 2.92
CA ASN A 25 -10.79 4.57 3.07
C ASN A 25 -11.44 4.64 4.45
N ASP A 26 -11.75 3.50 5.08
CA ASP A 26 -12.28 3.44 6.44
C ASP A 26 -11.25 3.95 7.46
N ILE A 27 -9.99 3.51 7.35
CA ILE A 27 -8.87 4.03 8.16
C ILE A 27 -8.75 5.54 7.95
N GLY A 28 -8.73 5.99 6.68
CA GLY A 28 -8.62 7.40 6.34
C GLY A 28 -9.76 8.25 6.88
N TYR A 29 -10.99 7.74 6.83
CA TYR A 29 -12.15 8.41 7.39
C TYR A 29 -12.06 8.51 8.91
N TRP A 30 -11.61 7.44 9.57
CA TRP A 30 -11.38 7.45 11.01
C TRP A 30 -10.30 8.46 11.42
N THR A 31 -9.16 8.51 10.73
CA THR A 31 -8.09 9.48 11.05
C THR A 31 -8.52 10.93 10.79
N MET A 32 -9.30 11.17 9.74
CA MET A 32 -9.87 12.50 9.48
C MET A 32 -10.82 12.94 10.59
N ARG A 33 -11.58 12.00 11.16
CA ARG A 33 -12.53 12.30 12.22
C ARG A 33 -11.86 12.53 13.58
N GLU A 34 -10.95 11.67 13.97
CA GLU A 34 -10.40 11.66 15.33
C GLU A 34 -9.14 12.52 15.46
N ILE A 35 -8.36 12.65 14.37
CA ILE A 35 -7.03 13.30 14.37
C ILE A 35 -6.97 14.45 13.36
N VAL A 36 -8.05 14.70 12.59
CA VAL A 36 -8.17 15.80 11.61
C VAL A 36 -7.15 15.73 10.47
N ILE A 37 -6.62 14.53 10.19
CA ILE A 37 -5.64 14.31 9.11
C ILE A 37 -6.16 13.29 8.11
N ASN A 38 -6.08 13.65 6.83
CA ASN A 38 -6.45 12.76 5.73
C ASN A 38 -5.29 11.84 5.35
N THR A 39 -5.35 10.59 5.82
CA THR A 39 -4.31 9.59 5.56
C THR A 39 -4.48 8.83 4.25
N ILE A 40 -5.62 9.00 3.55
CA ILE A 40 -5.94 8.28 2.29
C ILE A 40 -4.86 8.48 1.22
N PRO A 41 -4.38 9.71 0.92
CA PRO A 41 -3.37 9.92 -0.11
C PRO A 41 -2.05 9.19 0.18
N TYR A 42 -1.67 9.11 1.46
CA TYR A 42 -0.46 8.43 1.90
C TYR A 42 -0.59 6.92 1.75
N MET A 43 -1.67 6.33 2.25
CA MET A 43 -1.92 4.89 2.09
C MET A 43 -2.05 4.50 0.62
N GLN A 44 -2.73 5.32 -0.18
CA GLN A 44 -2.84 5.13 -1.63
C GLN A 44 -1.46 5.07 -2.29
N LYS A 45 -0.55 5.99 -1.93
CA LYS A 45 0.81 6.02 -2.47
C LYS A 45 1.55 4.72 -2.14
N VAL A 46 1.55 4.30 -0.88
CA VAL A 46 2.27 3.11 -0.45
C VAL A 46 1.71 1.84 -1.09
N TRP A 47 0.38 1.68 -1.16
CA TRP A 47 -0.23 0.56 -1.89
C TRP A 47 0.18 0.53 -3.38
N ALA A 48 0.25 1.70 -4.03
CA ALA A 48 0.65 1.80 -5.42
C ALA A 48 2.12 1.45 -5.63
N ASP A 49 3.00 1.88 -4.74
CA ASP A 49 4.43 1.58 -4.79
C ASP A 49 4.68 0.08 -4.51
N GLU A 50 3.94 -0.51 -3.58
CA GLU A 50 4.00 -1.95 -3.32
C GLU A 50 3.56 -2.80 -4.53
N CYS A 51 2.45 -2.42 -5.19
CA CYS A 51 2.03 -3.08 -6.41
C CYS A 51 3.10 -3.03 -7.51
N LYS A 52 3.87 -1.93 -7.62
CA LYS A 52 4.96 -1.82 -8.61
C LYS A 52 6.10 -2.78 -8.30
N VAL A 53 6.48 -2.94 -7.03
CA VAL A 53 7.56 -3.86 -6.64
C VAL A 53 7.14 -5.32 -6.82
N TYR A 54 5.88 -5.68 -6.58
CA TYR A 54 5.35 -7.00 -6.93
C TYR A 54 5.41 -7.29 -8.43
N ILE A 55 5.00 -6.32 -9.27
CA ILE A 55 5.06 -6.47 -10.72
C ILE A 55 6.52 -6.68 -11.18
N LYS A 56 7.48 -6.01 -10.53
CA LYS A 56 8.91 -6.17 -10.80
C LYS A 56 9.40 -7.58 -10.46
N GLU A 57 8.98 -8.12 -9.32
CA GLU A 57 9.32 -9.50 -8.91
C GLU A 57 8.72 -10.54 -9.86
N VAL A 58 7.45 -10.37 -10.22
CA VAL A 58 6.78 -11.22 -11.22
C VAL A 58 7.51 -11.16 -12.57
N HIS A 59 7.98 -9.97 -12.97
CA HIS A 59 8.78 -9.82 -14.19
C HIS A 59 10.08 -10.62 -14.12
N TRP A 60 10.84 -10.49 -13.04
CA TRP A 60 12.08 -11.23 -12.84
C TRP A 60 11.86 -12.75 -12.85
N TYR A 61 10.84 -13.21 -12.13
CA TYR A 61 10.44 -14.61 -12.08
C TYR A 61 10.10 -15.15 -13.47
N ASN A 62 9.21 -14.47 -14.20
CA ASN A 62 8.76 -14.91 -15.52
C ASN A 62 9.87 -14.88 -16.58
N LYS A 63 10.88 -14.02 -16.43
CA LYS A 63 12.04 -13.94 -17.33
C LYS A 63 13.22 -14.81 -16.90
N GLY A 64 13.13 -15.47 -15.74
CA GLY A 64 14.24 -16.24 -15.17
C GLY A 64 15.46 -15.40 -14.82
N ILE A 65 15.26 -14.11 -14.52
CA ILE A 65 16.33 -13.18 -14.17
C ILE A 65 16.82 -13.52 -12.75
N LYS A 66 18.12 -13.78 -12.62
CA LYS A 66 18.77 -14.01 -11.32
C LYS A 66 19.46 -12.73 -10.89
N LEU A 67 18.99 -12.16 -9.79
CA LEU A 67 19.55 -10.97 -9.20
C LEU A 67 20.66 -11.30 -8.22
N THR A 68 21.51 -10.31 -7.94
CA THR A 68 22.32 -10.34 -6.74
C THR A 68 21.43 -10.19 -5.49
N LEU A 69 21.93 -10.64 -4.33
CA LEU A 69 21.22 -10.44 -3.07
C LEU A 69 20.91 -8.96 -2.82
N LYS A 70 21.84 -8.06 -3.14
CA LYS A 70 21.66 -6.62 -2.96
C LYS A 70 20.49 -6.09 -3.80
N GLU A 71 20.48 -6.37 -5.10
CA GLU A 71 19.43 -5.91 -6.01
C GLU A 71 18.04 -6.46 -5.64
N TYR A 72 17.98 -7.69 -5.13
CA TYR A 72 16.74 -8.25 -4.61
C TYR A 72 16.32 -7.54 -3.32
N MET A 73 17.21 -7.39 -2.34
CA MET A 73 16.89 -6.77 -1.05
C MET A 73 16.43 -5.32 -1.18
N ASP A 74 16.99 -4.57 -2.14
CA ASP A 74 16.57 -3.20 -2.45
C ASP A 74 15.10 -3.13 -2.93
N ASN A 75 14.53 -4.23 -3.44
CA ASN A 75 13.10 -4.34 -3.79
C ASN A 75 12.29 -5.04 -2.70
N ALA A 76 12.88 -6.05 -2.06
CA ALA A 76 12.21 -6.90 -1.10
C ALA A 76 11.76 -6.13 0.15
N VAL A 77 12.53 -5.11 0.54
CA VAL A 77 12.20 -4.21 1.66
C VAL A 77 10.85 -3.53 1.50
N ASP A 78 10.46 -3.22 0.25
CA ASP A 78 9.17 -2.62 -0.06
C ASP A 78 8.10 -3.70 -0.28
N SER A 79 8.46 -4.86 -0.84
CA SER A 79 7.50 -5.95 -1.15
C SER A 79 6.94 -6.67 0.09
N ILE A 80 7.61 -6.55 1.24
CA ILE A 80 7.28 -7.33 2.44
C ILE A 80 6.13 -6.71 3.26
N GLU A 81 5.40 -5.73 2.72
CA GLU A 81 4.27 -5.02 3.38
C GLU A 81 4.65 -4.28 4.68
N GLY A 82 5.93 -4.23 5.04
CA GLY A 82 6.40 -3.67 6.31
C GLY A 82 5.98 -2.22 6.51
N LEU A 83 6.10 -1.39 5.47
CA LEU A 83 5.73 0.03 5.54
C LEU A 83 4.23 0.23 5.73
N ILE A 84 3.39 -0.58 5.08
CA ILE A 84 1.93 -0.49 5.22
C ILE A 84 1.50 -0.86 6.64
N MET A 85 2.05 -1.94 7.19
CA MET A 85 1.75 -2.35 8.56
C MET A 85 2.20 -1.31 9.58
N LEU A 86 3.37 -0.69 9.36
CA LEU A 86 3.88 0.38 10.22
C LEU A 86 3.02 1.64 10.15
N LEU A 87 2.65 2.10 8.94
CA LEU A 87 1.76 3.27 8.79
C LEU A 87 0.37 3.01 9.35
N GLY A 88 -0.22 1.85 9.06
CA GLY A 88 -1.53 1.48 9.60
C GLY A 88 -1.54 1.46 11.13
N SER A 89 -0.52 0.86 11.75
CA SER A 89 -0.40 0.87 13.22
C SER A 89 -0.13 2.26 13.77
N TYR A 90 0.74 3.05 13.15
CA TYR A 90 1.01 4.43 13.55
C TYR A 90 -0.26 5.28 13.52
N PHE A 91 -1.05 5.20 12.45
CA PHE A 91 -2.30 5.94 12.29
C PHE A 91 -3.31 5.59 13.37
N LEU A 92 -3.43 4.31 13.71
CA LEU A 92 -4.43 3.83 14.67
C LEU A 92 -4.02 4.01 16.14
N THR A 93 -2.74 4.24 16.44
CA THR A 93 -2.23 4.25 17.83
C THR A 93 -1.66 5.58 18.28
N THR A 94 -1.34 6.52 17.38
CA THR A 94 -0.74 7.78 17.79
C THR A 94 -1.77 8.75 18.36
N ASP A 95 -1.44 9.38 19.50
CA ASP A 95 -2.26 10.44 20.11
C ASP A 95 -2.21 11.75 19.30
N LYS A 96 -1.15 11.93 18.51
CA LYS A 96 -0.96 13.06 17.60
C LYS A 96 -0.25 12.59 16.33
N LEU A 97 -0.91 12.69 15.19
CA LEU A 97 -0.26 12.56 13.89
C LEU A 97 0.49 13.86 13.59
N MET A 98 1.78 13.77 13.27
CA MET A 98 2.53 14.89 12.71
C MET A 98 2.61 14.70 11.21
N GLU A 99 2.06 15.63 10.42
CA GLU A 99 2.11 15.57 8.95
C GLU A 99 3.55 15.45 8.42
N GLU A 100 4.52 16.06 9.11
CA GLU A 100 5.96 15.96 8.78
C GLU A 100 6.49 14.51 8.79
N GLY A 101 5.86 13.61 9.54
CA GLY A 101 6.22 12.18 9.58
C GLY A 101 5.56 11.34 8.49
N LEU A 102 4.67 11.93 7.68
CA LEU A 102 3.92 11.25 6.62
C LEU A 102 4.57 11.41 5.24
N ASP A 103 5.46 12.39 5.08
CA ASP A 103 6.22 12.61 3.86
C ASP A 103 7.43 11.66 3.82
N TYR A 104 7.29 10.56 3.07
CA TYR A 104 8.35 9.63 2.67
C TYR A 104 8.57 9.67 1.16
#